data_AF-A0ABD2RN29-F1
#
_entry.id   AF-A0ABD2RN29-F1
#
_cell.length_a   1.000
_cell.length_b   1.000
_cell.length_c   1.000
_cell.angle_alpha   90.00
_cell.angle_beta   90.00
_cell.angle_gamma   90.00
#
_symmetry.space_group_name_H-M   'P 1'
#
loop_
_entity.id
_entity.type
_entity.pdbx_description
1 polymer ?
#
loop_
_entity_poly.entity_id
_entity_poly.type
_entity_poly.pdbx_seq_one_letter_code
_entity_poly.pdbx_strand_id
1 'polypeptide(L)'
;MSDERSVHPDCGNPYHECSEYCFNIIAEVKKQMSKAETGVLQANTVDVHRSDASDERDGVESHSDDGEDNMGEESVNLITGRKKKLSELRLKMNEARKANQSAMVVEKKKTDASPGWDVFNKQTLYDAYKKRTKNVAVDVDEYNTMKETDPEFYREASSLQYGKAPKLSDDKIERMVKELKDRDEKRQSFSRRRKFHEEKDIDSINDRNEHFNKMIERAFGKYTLEIKNSLERGTALPD
;
A
#
# COMPACT_ATOMS: atom_id res chain seq x y z
N MET A 1 -43.96 -1.67 -31.83
CA MET A 1 -42.94 -2.38 -32.63
C MET A 1 -41.63 -2.14 -31.92
N SER A 2 -41.08 -3.19 -31.33
CA SER A 2 -39.95 -3.13 -30.39
C SER A 2 -38.68 -2.84 -31.18
N ASP A 3 -37.99 -1.74 -30.88
CA ASP A 3 -36.66 -1.45 -31.44
C ASP A 3 -35.69 -2.56 -31.02
N GLU A 4 -35.33 -3.43 -31.96
CA GLU A 4 -34.28 -4.43 -31.81
C GLU A 4 -32.95 -3.70 -31.59
N ARG A 5 -32.47 -3.67 -30.34
CA ARG A 5 -31.13 -3.21 -30.01
C ARG A 5 -30.10 -4.17 -30.60
N SER A 6 -29.45 -3.77 -31.70
CA SER A 6 -28.30 -4.47 -32.30
C SER A 6 -27.00 -4.36 -31.48
N VAL A 7 -27.04 -3.73 -30.30
CA VAL A 7 -25.86 -3.50 -29.45
C VAL A 7 -25.96 -4.31 -28.17
N HIS A 8 -24.98 -5.18 -27.93
CA HIS A 8 -24.93 -6.00 -26.72
C HIS A 8 -24.63 -5.12 -25.49
N PRO A 9 -25.32 -5.30 -24.35
CA PRO A 9 -25.16 -4.46 -23.15
C PRO A 9 -23.75 -4.48 -22.54
N ASP A 10 -22.97 -5.52 -22.83
CA ASP A 10 -21.56 -5.66 -22.40
C ASP A 10 -20.55 -5.10 -23.42
N CYS A 11 -21.02 -4.40 -24.47
CA CYS A 11 -20.15 -3.77 -25.46
C CYS A 11 -19.69 -2.37 -24.98
N GLY A 12 -18.38 -2.09 -25.08
CA GLY A 12 -17.77 -0.87 -24.55
C GLY A 12 -18.15 0.43 -25.26
N ASN A 13 -18.83 0.39 -26.42
CA ASN A 13 -19.33 1.56 -27.13
C ASN A 13 -20.85 1.49 -27.35
N PRO A 14 -21.65 2.36 -26.70
CA PRO A 14 -23.11 2.36 -26.79
C PRO A 14 -23.70 2.69 -28.17
N TYR A 15 -22.91 3.20 -29.11
CA TYR A 15 -23.37 3.62 -30.44
C TYR A 15 -22.93 2.70 -31.58
N HIS A 16 -22.35 1.53 -31.26
CA HIS A 16 -21.85 0.59 -32.26
C HIS A 16 -22.76 -0.62 -32.42
N GLU A 17 -23.11 -0.98 -33.65
CA GLU A 17 -23.83 -2.21 -33.96
C GLU A 17 -22.90 -3.42 -33.84
N CYS A 18 -23.22 -4.36 -32.96
CA CYS A 18 -22.40 -5.54 -32.73
C CYS A 18 -22.51 -6.50 -33.91
N SER A 19 -21.37 -6.89 -34.50
CA SER A 19 -21.31 -7.98 -35.48
C SER A 19 -21.31 -9.36 -34.80
N GLU A 20 -21.57 -10.43 -35.54
CA GLU A 20 -21.51 -11.82 -35.03
C GLU A 20 -20.17 -12.14 -34.35
N TYR A 21 -19.08 -11.54 -34.83
CA TYR A 21 -17.77 -11.65 -34.21
C TYR A 21 -17.75 -11.10 -32.78
N CYS A 22 -18.39 -9.95 -32.54
CA CYS A 22 -18.47 -9.34 -31.20
C CYS A 22 -19.29 -10.22 -30.24
N PHE A 23 -20.38 -10.83 -30.72
CA PHE A 23 -21.20 -11.73 -29.90
C PHE A 23 -20.43 -12.99 -29.48
N ASN A 24 -19.62 -13.57 -30.38
CA ASN A 24 -18.78 -14.72 -30.08
C ASN A 24 -17.71 -14.42 -29.03
N ILE A 25 -17.02 -13.27 -29.15
CA ILE A 25 -16.01 -12.85 -28.17
C ILE A 25 -16.64 -12.63 -26.79
N ILE A 26 -17.81 -12.00 -26.71
CA ILE A 26 -18.50 -11.76 -25.44
C ILE A 26 -18.92 -13.10 -24.79
N ALA A 27 -19.40 -14.05 -25.57
CA ALA A 27 -19.74 -15.39 -25.10
C ALA A 27 -18.51 -16.16 -24.58
N GLU A 28 -17.38 -16.08 -25.30
CA GLU A 28 -16.11 -16.70 -24.94
C GLU A 28 -15.60 -16.13 -23.60
N VAL A 29 -15.63 -14.80 -23.43
CA VAL A 29 -15.21 -14.11 -22.21
C VAL A 29 -16.11 -14.49 -21.03
N LYS A 30 -17.44 -14.53 -21.21
CA LYS A 30 -18.37 -14.98 -20.16
C LYS A 30 -18.11 -16.42 -19.72
N LYS A 31 -17.79 -17.30 -20.67
CA LYS A 31 -17.43 -18.69 -20.38
C LYS A 31 -16.10 -18.80 -19.62
N GLN A 32 -15.13 -17.93 -19.90
CA GLN A 32 -13.88 -17.88 -19.15
C GLN A 32 -14.09 -17.33 -17.73
N MET A 33 -14.95 -16.31 -17.57
CA MET A 33 -15.29 -15.77 -16.24
C MET A 33 -16.01 -16.80 -15.37
N SER A 34 -16.99 -17.53 -15.90
CA SER A 34 -17.67 -18.59 -15.13
C SER A 34 -16.73 -19.75 -14.78
N LYS A 35 -15.81 -20.11 -15.68
CA LYS A 35 -14.76 -21.10 -15.40
C LYS A 35 -13.81 -20.62 -14.31
N ALA A 36 -13.42 -19.35 -14.32
CA ALA A 36 -12.58 -18.74 -13.28
C ALA A 36 -13.30 -18.69 -11.91
N GLU A 37 -14.60 -18.37 -11.88
CA GLU A 37 -15.41 -18.38 -10.66
C GLU A 37 -15.52 -19.79 -10.05
N THR A 38 -15.71 -20.83 -10.88
CA THR A 38 -15.72 -22.22 -10.39
C THR A 38 -14.35 -22.70 -9.90
N GLY A 39 -13.25 -22.21 -10.48
CA GLY A 39 -11.89 -22.50 -10.03
C GLY A 39 -11.55 -21.86 -8.67
N VAL A 40 -12.11 -20.68 -8.38
CA VAL A 40 -11.93 -20.00 -7.08
C VAL A 40 -12.66 -20.75 -5.94
N LEU A 41 -13.74 -21.46 -6.23
CA LEU A 41 -14.46 -22.26 -5.22
C LEU A 41 -13.72 -23.55 -4.84
N GLN A 42 -12.89 -24.12 -5.72
CA GLN A 42 -12.08 -25.32 -5.42
C GLN A 42 -10.78 -25.01 -4.67
N ALA A 43 -10.23 -23.79 -4.78
CA ALA A 43 -9.01 -23.40 -4.07
C ALA A 43 -9.25 -23.08 -2.58
N ASN A 44 -10.48 -22.76 -2.17
CA ASN A 44 -10.81 -22.35 -0.81
C ASN A 44 -11.03 -23.51 0.18
N THR A 45 -10.92 -24.77 -0.25
CA THR A 45 -11.19 -25.94 0.62
C THR A 45 -9.95 -26.64 1.17
N VAL A 46 -8.73 -26.13 0.94
CA VAL A 46 -7.48 -26.88 1.28
C VAL A 46 -6.60 -26.18 2.33
N ASP A 47 -6.76 -24.89 2.61
CA ASP A 47 -5.91 -24.17 3.58
C ASP A 47 -6.59 -23.92 4.93
N VAL A 48 -6.95 -25.00 5.62
CA VAL A 48 -7.23 -24.99 7.05
C VAL A 48 -6.33 -26.05 7.68
N HIS A 49 -5.11 -25.65 8.09
CA HIS A 49 -4.30 -26.19 9.19
C HIS A 49 -2.85 -25.65 9.05
N ARG A 50 -2.61 -24.42 9.52
CA ARG A 50 -1.26 -24.01 9.94
C ARG A 50 -1.37 -23.21 11.22
N SER A 51 -1.20 -23.94 12.31
CA SER A 51 -1.16 -23.46 13.69
C SER A 51 -0.10 -22.38 13.88
N ASP A 52 -0.53 -21.29 14.54
CA ASP A 52 0.31 -20.32 15.24
C ASP A 52 1.41 -21.02 16.04
N ALA A 53 2.66 -20.79 15.66
CA ALA A 53 3.82 -21.05 16.50
C ALA A 53 4.36 -19.68 16.91
N SER A 54 4.14 -19.34 18.18
CA SER A 54 4.77 -18.22 18.88
C SER A 54 6.29 -18.37 18.85
N ASP A 55 6.96 -17.49 18.12
CA ASP A 55 8.42 -17.43 18.07
C ASP A 55 8.93 -16.64 19.30
N GLU A 56 8.98 -17.33 20.43
CA GLU A 56 9.83 -16.95 21.55
C GLU A 56 11.23 -17.53 21.31
N ARG A 57 12.21 -16.63 21.10
CA ARG A 57 13.68 -16.75 21.31
C ARG A 57 14.35 -15.55 20.64
N ASP A 58 15.32 -14.82 21.17
CA ASP A 58 16.35 -15.17 22.15
C ASP A 58 16.65 -13.97 23.07
N GLY A 59 16.82 -14.26 24.36
CA GLY A 59 17.44 -13.36 25.32
C GLY A 59 18.90 -13.12 24.94
N VAL A 60 19.26 -11.85 24.76
CA VAL A 60 20.66 -11.46 24.67
C VAL A 60 21.22 -11.46 26.09
N GLU A 61 21.80 -12.59 26.49
CA GLU A 61 22.61 -12.69 27.71
C GLU A 61 23.80 -11.72 27.60
N SER A 62 23.79 -10.72 28.48
CA SER A 62 24.95 -9.88 28.78
C SER A 62 25.93 -10.71 29.62
N HIS A 63 26.80 -11.47 28.96
CA HIS A 63 27.90 -12.14 29.64
C HIS A 63 28.96 -11.08 30.00
N SER A 64 28.93 -10.62 31.25
CA SER A 64 30.05 -9.89 31.87
C SER A 64 31.12 -10.92 32.23
N ASP A 65 32.26 -10.86 31.55
CA ASP A 65 33.44 -11.65 31.89
C ASP A 65 34.40 -10.72 32.64
N ASP A 66 34.30 -10.75 33.98
CA ASP A 66 35.21 -10.06 34.89
C ASP A 66 36.42 -10.96 35.17
N GLY A 67 37.38 -10.94 34.25
CA GLY A 67 38.72 -11.49 34.44
C GLY A 67 39.71 -10.39 34.82
N GLU A 68 40.06 -10.29 36.10
CA GLU A 68 41.15 -9.45 36.59
C GLU A 68 42.50 -10.14 36.33
N ASP A 69 43.31 -9.60 35.41
CA ASP A 69 44.73 -9.96 35.30
C ASP A 69 45.60 -8.70 35.25
N ASN A 70 46.50 -8.60 36.24
CA ASN A 70 47.44 -7.52 36.50
C ASN A 70 48.67 -7.64 35.58
N MET A 71 48.86 -6.72 34.61
CA MET A 71 50.07 -6.67 33.77
C MET A 71 50.50 -5.22 33.42
N GLY A 72 51.82 -4.97 33.51
CA GLY A 72 52.46 -3.65 33.63
C GLY A 72 52.26 -2.59 32.53
N GLU A 73 52.64 -1.36 32.88
CA GLU A 73 52.21 -0.06 32.34
C GLU A 73 52.38 0.18 30.82
N GLU A 74 53.35 -0.46 30.17
CA GLU A 74 53.58 -0.28 28.71
C GLU A 74 52.58 -1.07 27.84
N SER A 75 52.07 -2.18 28.38
CA SER A 75 51.04 -3.03 27.73
C SER A 75 49.64 -2.42 27.81
N VAL A 76 49.38 -1.60 28.83
CA VAL A 76 48.10 -0.97 29.12
C VAL A 76 47.72 0.02 28.01
N ASN A 77 48.68 0.76 27.47
CA ASN A 77 48.44 1.72 26.38
C ASN A 77 48.06 1.05 25.05
N LEU A 78 48.67 -0.09 24.74
CA LEU A 78 48.38 -0.86 23.52
C LEU A 78 47.02 -1.57 23.60
N ILE A 79 46.69 -2.09 24.79
CA ILE A 79 45.38 -2.68 25.11
C ILE A 79 44.29 -1.59 25.05
N THR A 80 44.55 -0.39 25.55
CA THR A 80 43.63 0.75 25.49
C THR A 80 43.40 1.22 24.04
N GLY A 81 44.45 1.25 23.21
CA GLY A 81 44.34 1.55 21.77
C GLY A 81 43.55 0.49 21.00
N ARG A 82 43.75 -0.79 21.30
CA ARG A 82 42.98 -1.90 20.71
C ARG A 82 41.52 -1.88 21.15
N LYS A 83 41.24 -1.58 22.43
CA LYS A 83 39.89 -1.39 22.98
C LYS A 83 39.17 -0.21 22.32
N LYS A 84 39.85 0.92 22.08
CA LYS A 84 39.30 2.07 21.35
C LYS A 84 38.93 1.72 19.91
N LYS A 85 39.82 1.03 19.17
CA LYS A 85 39.54 0.53 17.81
C LYS A 85 38.37 -0.46 17.80
N LEU A 86 38.25 -1.32 18.80
CA LEU A 86 37.13 -2.25 18.92
C LEU A 86 35.80 -1.53 19.15
N SER A 87 35.80 -0.48 19.99
CA SER A 87 34.63 0.37 20.22
C SER A 87 34.21 1.10 18.95
N GLU A 88 35.17 1.66 18.21
CA GLU A 88 34.95 2.32 16.92
C GLU A 88 34.40 1.35 15.87
N LEU A 89 34.94 0.13 15.78
CA LEU A 89 34.40 -0.91 14.91
C LEU A 89 32.96 -1.31 15.30
N ARG A 90 32.66 -1.42 16.60
CA ARG A 90 31.30 -1.72 17.08
C ARG A 90 30.33 -0.60 16.72
N LEU A 91 30.74 0.66 16.84
CA LEU A 91 29.93 1.81 16.46
C LEU A 91 29.63 1.80 14.96
N LYS A 92 30.66 1.56 14.13
CA LYS A 92 30.54 1.45 12.67
C LYS A 92 29.69 0.25 12.23
N MET A 93 29.80 -0.89 12.91
CA MET A 93 28.96 -2.06 12.66
C MET A 93 27.49 -1.80 13.05
N ASN A 94 27.24 -1.11 14.15
CA ASN A 94 25.89 -0.73 14.55
C ASN A 94 25.26 0.28 13.58
N GLU A 95 26.05 1.24 13.10
CA GLU A 95 25.62 2.18 12.07
C GLU A 95 25.30 1.46 10.74
N ALA A 96 26.16 0.56 10.29
CA ALA A 96 25.92 -0.25 9.09
C ALA A 96 24.69 -1.16 9.23
N ARG A 97 24.49 -1.78 10.39
CA ARG A 97 23.27 -2.57 10.68
C ARG A 97 22.01 -1.71 10.61
N LYS A 98 22.04 -0.51 11.21
CA LYS A 98 20.90 0.43 11.18
C LYS A 98 20.62 0.94 9.77
N ALA A 99 21.67 1.25 9.00
CA ALA A 99 21.56 1.67 7.61
C ALA A 99 20.94 0.55 6.75
N ASN A 100 21.45 -0.68 6.85
CA ASN A 100 20.92 -1.84 6.12
C ASN A 100 19.48 -2.16 6.52
N GLN A 101 19.16 -2.11 7.81
CA GLN A 101 17.80 -2.30 8.29
C GLN A 101 16.85 -1.23 7.74
N SER A 102 17.27 0.04 7.73
CA SER A 102 16.47 1.13 7.19
C SER A 102 16.26 0.99 5.68
N ALA A 103 17.30 0.60 4.92
CA ALA A 103 17.21 0.34 3.49
C ALA A 103 16.26 -0.81 3.18
N MET A 104 16.36 -1.92 3.94
CA MET A 104 15.45 -3.05 3.81
C MET A 104 14.00 -2.68 4.12
N VAL A 105 13.75 -1.85 5.14
CA VAL A 105 12.39 -1.36 5.45
C VAL A 105 11.86 -0.45 4.34
N VAL A 106 12.71 0.38 3.74
CA VAL A 106 12.33 1.23 2.60
C VAL A 106 12.00 0.38 1.37
N GLU A 107 12.82 -0.62 1.04
CA GLU A 107 12.56 -1.53 -0.08
C GLU A 107 11.28 -2.35 0.16
N LYS A 108 11.07 -2.92 1.36
CA LYS A 108 9.81 -3.58 1.70
C LYS A 108 8.59 -2.66 1.55
N LYS A 109 8.71 -1.40 1.98
CA LYS A 109 7.64 -0.40 1.79
C LYS A 109 7.38 -0.05 0.32
N LYS A 110 8.40 -0.16 -0.56
CA LYS A 110 8.24 0.01 -2.01
C LYS A 110 7.60 -1.22 -2.66
N THR A 111 7.93 -2.43 -2.21
CA THR A 111 7.30 -3.67 -2.72
C THR A 111 5.88 -3.87 -2.19
N ASP A 112 5.59 -3.39 -0.99
CA ASP A 112 4.25 -3.35 -0.40
C ASP A 112 3.40 -2.18 -0.95
N ALA A 113 3.95 -1.36 -1.86
CA ALA A 113 3.19 -0.34 -2.54
C ALA A 113 2.08 -1.02 -3.36
N SER A 114 0.85 -0.57 -3.13
CA SER A 114 -0.38 -1.19 -3.64
C SER A 114 -0.25 -1.64 -5.11
N PRO A 115 -0.60 -2.90 -5.43
CA PRO A 115 -0.53 -3.40 -6.79
C PRO A 115 -1.46 -2.62 -7.73
N GLY A 116 -0.86 -1.77 -8.56
CA GLY A 116 -1.45 -1.33 -9.82
C GLY A 116 -2.53 -0.25 -9.76
N TRP A 117 -2.87 0.17 -10.97
CA TRP A 117 -3.68 1.33 -11.38
C TRP A 117 -5.14 1.33 -10.89
N ASP A 118 -5.61 0.23 -10.30
CA ASP A 118 -7.01 0.07 -9.92
C ASP A 118 -7.27 0.58 -8.49
N VAL A 119 -7.53 1.88 -8.40
CA VAL A 119 -7.91 2.61 -7.16
C VAL A 119 -9.20 2.05 -6.52
N PHE A 120 -9.96 1.24 -7.25
CA PHE A 120 -11.21 0.63 -6.79
C PHE A 120 -11.16 -0.89 -6.64
N ASN A 121 -9.98 -1.50 -6.75
CA ASN A 121 -9.81 -2.93 -6.50
C ASN A 121 -10.19 -3.27 -5.05
N LYS A 122 -10.85 -4.42 -4.84
CA LYS A 122 -11.23 -4.98 -3.54
C LYS A 122 -10.09 -4.94 -2.52
N GLN A 123 -8.86 -5.22 -2.95
CA GLN A 123 -7.69 -5.21 -2.07
C GLN A 123 -7.39 -3.79 -1.54
N THR A 124 -7.45 -2.77 -2.40
CA THR A 124 -7.21 -1.37 -1.99
C THR A 124 -8.27 -0.87 -1.02
N LEU A 125 -9.53 -1.24 -1.25
CA LEU A 125 -10.66 -0.93 -0.37
C LEU A 125 -10.49 -1.62 1.00
N TYR A 126 -10.09 -2.89 1.00
CA TYR A 126 -9.80 -3.63 2.22
C TYR A 126 -8.64 -3.02 3.01
N ASP A 127 -7.53 -2.70 2.34
CA ASP A 127 -6.37 -2.09 3.01
C ASP A 127 -6.68 -0.70 3.55
N ALA A 128 -7.50 0.08 2.85
CA ALA A 128 -8.01 1.37 3.33
C ALA A 128 -8.91 1.20 4.56
N TYR A 129 -9.79 0.19 4.57
CA TYR A 129 -10.61 -0.15 5.72
C TYR A 129 -9.74 -0.60 6.92
N LYS A 130 -8.80 -1.52 6.71
CA LYS A 130 -7.87 -2.02 7.73
C LYS A 130 -7.01 -0.91 8.35
N LYS A 131 -6.62 0.11 7.56
CA LYS A 131 -5.93 1.31 8.09
C LYS A 131 -6.85 2.18 8.92
N ARG A 132 -8.13 2.28 8.55
CA ARG A 132 -9.13 3.07 9.28
C ARG A 132 -9.45 2.44 10.62
N THR A 133 -9.71 1.13 10.66
CA THR A 133 -10.06 0.42 11.90
C THR A 133 -8.98 0.52 12.97
N LYS A 134 -7.70 0.59 12.58
CA LYS A 134 -6.58 0.83 13.52
C LYS A 134 -6.63 2.18 14.24
N ASN A 135 -7.25 3.20 13.64
CA ASN A 135 -7.33 4.55 14.21
C ASN A 135 -8.62 4.77 15.02
N VAL A 136 -9.54 3.81 15.02
CA VAL A 136 -10.79 3.90 15.78
C VAL A 136 -10.49 3.56 17.25
N ALA A 137 -10.66 4.53 18.14
CA ALA A 137 -10.60 4.29 19.58
C ALA A 137 -11.91 3.67 20.04
N VAL A 138 -11.84 2.47 20.64
CA VAL A 138 -12.99 1.75 21.20
C VAL A 138 -12.95 1.90 22.72
N ASP A 139 -14.02 2.44 23.28
CA ASP A 139 -14.21 2.53 24.73
C ASP A 139 -14.84 1.23 25.24
N VAL A 140 -14.06 0.44 25.99
CA VAL A 140 -14.46 -0.89 26.46
C VAL A 140 -15.45 -0.80 27.61
N ASP A 141 -15.34 0.23 28.45
CA ASP A 141 -16.19 0.40 29.63
C ASP A 141 -17.60 0.79 29.19
N GLU A 142 -17.72 1.73 28.27
CA GLU A 142 -19.02 2.09 27.70
C GLU A 142 -19.65 0.90 26.95
N TYR A 143 -18.86 0.13 26.21
CA TYR A 143 -19.32 -1.09 25.56
C TYR A 143 -19.89 -2.11 26.56
N ASN A 144 -19.21 -2.33 27.69
CA ASN A 144 -19.67 -3.25 28.73
C ASN A 144 -20.97 -2.78 29.38
N THR A 145 -21.10 -1.48 29.68
CA THR A 145 -22.36 -0.94 30.22
C THR A 145 -23.52 -1.10 29.25
N MET A 146 -23.31 -0.83 27.95
CA MET A 146 -24.34 -1.04 26.94
C MET A 146 -24.75 -2.52 26.83
N LYS A 147 -23.78 -3.43 26.93
CA LYS A 147 -24.01 -4.88 26.93
C LYS A 147 -24.82 -5.35 28.13
N GLU A 148 -24.65 -4.75 29.30
CA GLU A 148 -25.44 -5.09 30.49
C GLU A 148 -26.85 -4.48 30.46
N THR A 149 -26.99 -3.28 29.87
CA THR A 149 -28.29 -2.59 29.79
C THR A 149 -29.26 -3.19 28.77
N ASP A 150 -28.75 -3.74 27.65
CA ASP A 150 -29.57 -4.27 26.57
C ASP A 150 -29.55 -5.81 26.58
N PRO A 151 -30.64 -6.48 26.97
CA PRO A 151 -30.73 -7.95 26.88
C PRO A 151 -30.63 -8.48 25.44
N GLU A 152 -30.95 -7.65 24.44
CA GLU A 152 -30.86 -7.98 23.00
C GLU A 152 -29.65 -7.30 22.35
N PHE A 153 -28.54 -7.16 23.10
CA PHE A 153 -27.31 -6.52 22.63
C PHE A 153 -26.72 -7.21 21.39
N TYR A 154 -26.68 -8.54 21.40
CA TYR A 154 -26.28 -9.35 20.25
C TYR A 154 -27.51 -9.66 19.39
N ARG A 155 -27.70 -8.88 18.33
CA ARG A 155 -28.88 -8.97 17.46
C ARG A 155 -28.66 -9.97 16.32
N GLU A 156 -29.66 -10.81 16.10
CA GLU A 156 -29.71 -11.71 14.94
C GLU A 156 -30.25 -10.96 13.70
N ALA A 157 -29.99 -11.48 12.50
CA ALA A 157 -30.43 -10.87 11.24
C ALA A 157 -31.96 -10.63 11.14
N SER A 158 -32.76 -11.34 11.95
CA SER A 158 -34.22 -11.22 12.03
C SER A 158 -34.73 -10.21 13.07
N SER A 159 -33.86 -9.54 13.83
CA SER A 159 -34.26 -8.57 14.86
C SER A 159 -34.91 -7.32 14.25
N LEU A 160 -36.09 -6.95 14.74
CA LEU A 160 -36.88 -5.80 14.26
C LEU A 160 -36.40 -4.44 14.84
N GLN A 161 -35.31 -4.43 15.62
CA GLN A 161 -34.77 -3.21 16.22
C GLN A 161 -33.91 -2.37 15.25
N TYR A 162 -33.66 -2.86 14.04
CA TYR A 162 -33.00 -2.09 12.99
C TYR A 162 -33.80 -0.81 12.67
N GLY A 163 -33.14 0.35 12.71
CA GLY A 163 -33.76 1.66 12.48
C GLY A 163 -34.18 2.42 13.74
N LYS A 164 -34.23 1.78 14.92
CA LYS A 164 -34.37 2.48 16.20
C LYS A 164 -32.99 2.83 16.75
N ALA A 165 -32.38 3.88 16.20
CA ALA A 165 -31.07 4.31 16.67
C ALA A 165 -31.17 4.93 18.08
N PRO A 166 -30.33 4.51 19.05
CA PRO A 166 -30.22 5.22 20.31
C PRO A 166 -29.69 6.63 20.06
N LYS A 167 -30.08 7.58 20.91
CA LYS A 167 -29.53 8.94 20.85
C LYS A 167 -28.04 8.87 21.20
N LEU A 168 -27.19 9.11 20.21
CA LEU A 168 -25.73 9.18 20.40
C LEU A 168 -25.39 10.53 21.05
N SER A 169 -24.37 10.54 21.89
CA SER A 169 -23.83 11.78 22.44
C SER A 169 -23.19 12.62 21.33
N ASP A 170 -23.24 13.94 21.49
CA ASP A 170 -22.68 14.89 20.53
C ASP A 170 -21.16 14.65 20.35
N ASP A 171 -20.44 14.31 21.42
CA ASP A 171 -19.00 13.96 21.37
C ASP A 171 -18.67 12.85 20.36
N LYS A 172 -19.54 11.84 20.24
CA LYS A 172 -19.35 10.73 19.29
C LYS A 172 -19.57 11.18 17.85
N ILE A 173 -20.56 12.05 17.65
CA ILE A 173 -20.85 12.65 16.36
C ILE A 173 -19.66 13.52 15.93
N GLU A 174 -19.12 14.33 16.83
CA GLU A 174 -17.95 15.16 16.57
C GLU A 174 -16.71 14.34 16.19
N ARG A 175 -16.46 13.21 16.87
CA ARG A 175 -15.37 12.28 16.50
C ARG A 175 -15.54 11.73 15.08
N MET A 176 -16.75 11.36 14.70
CA MET A 176 -17.06 10.88 13.35
C MET A 176 -16.86 11.98 12.30
N VAL A 177 -17.34 13.19 12.56
CA VAL A 177 -17.15 14.35 11.68
C VAL A 177 -15.67 14.69 11.53
N LYS A 178 -14.89 14.60 12.61
CA LYS A 178 -13.44 14.81 12.56
C LYS A 178 -12.74 13.78 11.66
N GLU A 179 -13.10 12.51 11.76
CA GLU A 179 -12.55 11.46 10.88
C GLU A 179 -12.86 11.73 9.39
N LEU A 180 -14.06 12.21 9.08
CA LEU A 180 -14.44 12.58 7.72
C LEU A 180 -13.63 13.77 7.20
N LYS A 181 -13.42 14.81 8.02
CA LYS A 181 -12.57 15.96 7.66
C LYS A 181 -11.12 15.54 7.41
N ASP A 182 -10.55 14.74 8.31
CA ASP A 182 -9.19 14.20 8.15
C ASP A 182 -9.06 13.35 6.86
N ARG A 183 -10.12 12.63 6.48
CA ARG A 183 -10.16 11.88 5.21
C ARG A 183 -10.15 12.80 4.01
N ASP A 184 -10.92 13.88 4.04
CA ASP A 184 -10.98 14.84 2.94
C ASP A 184 -9.64 15.57 2.75
N GLU A 185 -8.98 15.96 3.84
CA GLU A 185 -7.63 16.55 3.81
C GLU A 185 -6.58 15.57 3.23
N LYS A 186 -6.65 14.29 3.62
CA LYS A 186 -5.80 13.24 3.05
C LYS A 186 -6.08 13.01 1.56
N ARG A 187 -7.34 13.13 1.13
CA ARG A 187 -7.72 13.00 -0.28
C ARG A 187 -7.20 14.18 -1.11
N GLN A 188 -7.28 15.40 -0.57
CA GLN A 188 -6.75 16.59 -1.24
C GLN A 188 -5.23 16.52 -1.41
N SER A 189 -4.52 16.01 -0.39
CA SER A 189 -3.06 15.84 -0.40
C SER A 189 -2.57 14.56 -1.11
N PHE A 190 -3.48 13.70 -1.59
CA PHE A 190 -3.14 12.46 -2.31
C PHE A 190 -2.44 12.76 -3.65
N SER A 191 -2.92 13.77 -4.37
CA SER A 191 -2.22 14.26 -5.57
C SER A 191 -1.10 15.21 -5.16
N ARG A 192 0.09 14.65 -4.93
CA ARG A 192 1.27 15.46 -4.62
C ARG A 192 1.78 16.15 -5.90
N ARG A 193 1.72 17.48 -5.95
CA ARG A 193 2.36 18.25 -7.02
C ARG A 193 3.86 18.01 -6.97
N ARG A 194 4.44 17.56 -8.09
CA ARG A 194 5.90 17.45 -8.23
C ARG A 194 6.51 18.86 -8.18
N LYS A 195 7.61 19.06 -7.46
CA LYS A 195 8.31 20.35 -7.42
C LYS A 195 8.75 20.73 -8.84
N PHE A 196 8.54 21.98 -9.21
CA PHE A 196 9.10 22.55 -10.44
C PHE A 196 10.59 22.77 -10.20
N HIS A 197 11.42 22.35 -11.16
CA HIS A 197 12.86 22.57 -11.15
C HIS A 197 13.16 23.59 -12.24
N GLU A 198 13.65 24.78 -11.87
CA GLU A 198 13.94 25.87 -12.80
C GLU A 198 15.07 25.54 -13.79
N GLU A 199 15.95 24.61 -13.42
CA GLU A 199 17.04 24.11 -14.27
C GLU A 199 16.56 23.14 -15.36
N LYS A 200 15.31 22.66 -15.28
CA LYS A 200 14.82 21.69 -16.27
C LYS A 200 14.47 22.41 -17.57
N ASP A 201 14.96 21.87 -18.68
CA ASP A 201 14.58 22.32 -20.02
C ASP A 201 13.06 22.33 -20.21
N ILE A 202 12.56 23.49 -20.65
CA ILE A 202 11.14 23.73 -20.85
C ILE A 202 10.75 23.23 -22.24
N ASP A 203 10.16 22.03 -22.27
CA ASP A 203 9.66 21.37 -23.49
C ASP A 203 8.26 21.84 -23.93
N SER A 204 7.66 22.79 -23.20
CA SER A 204 6.24 23.13 -23.31
C SER A 204 5.97 24.63 -23.27
N ILE A 205 5.03 25.08 -24.12
CA ILE A 205 4.61 26.48 -24.24
C ILE A 205 3.54 26.83 -23.18
N ASN A 206 2.73 25.88 -22.73
CA ASN A 206 1.65 26.08 -21.74
C ASN A 206 1.51 24.89 -20.77
N ASP A 207 0.83 25.09 -19.64
CA ASP A 207 0.64 24.05 -18.60
C ASP A 207 -0.08 22.80 -19.11
N ARG A 208 -1.06 22.95 -20.03
CA ARG A 208 -1.76 21.79 -20.62
C ARG A 208 -0.81 20.98 -21.49
N ASN A 209 0.08 21.65 -22.22
CA ASN A 209 1.10 21.04 -23.06
C ASN A 209 2.18 20.37 -22.20
N GLU A 210 2.57 20.97 -21.07
CA GLU A 210 3.48 20.33 -20.11
C GLU A 210 2.88 19.03 -19.56
N HIS A 211 1.58 19.04 -19.23
CA HIS A 211 0.86 17.85 -18.82
C HIS A 211 0.79 16.78 -19.91
N PHE A 212 0.59 17.20 -21.17
CA PHE A 212 0.58 16.31 -22.34
C PHE A 212 1.96 15.71 -22.59
N ASN A 213 3.02 16.52 -22.65
CA ASN A 213 4.42 16.07 -22.77
C ASN A 213 4.78 15.08 -21.65
N LYS A 214 4.40 15.36 -20.40
CA LYS A 214 4.57 14.43 -19.26
C LYS A 214 3.79 13.12 -19.44
N MET A 215 2.65 13.12 -20.12
CA MET A 215 1.88 11.91 -20.43
C MET A 215 2.59 11.08 -21.50
N ILE A 216 3.05 11.72 -22.57
CA ILE A 216 3.81 11.09 -23.66
C ILE A 216 5.12 10.50 -23.13
N GLU A 217 5.90 11.25 -22.35
CA GLU A 217 7.13 10.75 -21.73
C GLU A 217 6.89 9.53 -20.83
N ARG A 218 5.76 9.47 -20.12
CA ARG A 218 5.40 8.28 -19.32
C ARG A 218 5.08 7.05 -20.16
N ALA A 219 4.42 7.23 -21.31
CA ALA A 219 4.00 6.12 -22.16
C ALA A 219 5.12 5.66 -23.11
N PHE A 220 5.82 6.63 -23.73
CA PHE A 220 6.75 6.41 -24.82
C PHE A 220 8.21 6.66 -24.45
N GLY A 221 8.50 7.30 -23.31
CA GLY A 221 9.87 7.64 -22.91
C GLY A 221 10.79 6.43 -22.83
N LYS A 222 10.26 5.24 -22.49
CA LYS A 222 11.03 3.97 -22.52
C LYS A 222 11.50 3.58 -23.93
N TYR A 223 10.72 3.90 -24.96
CA TYR A 223 10.97 3.52 -26.34
C TYR A 223 11.70 4.62 -27.12
N THR A 224 11.62 5.88 -26.68
CA THR A 224 12.20 7.04 -27.39
C THR A 224 13.55 7.50 -26.81
N LEU A 225 14.20 6.70 -25.95
CA LEU A 225 15.49 7.05 -25.35
C LEU A 225 16.58 7.28 -26.40
N GLU A 226 16.68 6.41 -27.40
CA GLU A 226 17.67 6.55 -28.48
C GLU A 226 17.44 7.82 -29.31
N ILE A 227 16.18 8.15 -29.57
CA ILE A 227 15.78 9.36 -30.29
C ILE A 227 16.15 10.60 -29.47
N LYS A 228 15.89 10.56 -28.16
CA LYS A 228 16.23 11.66 -27.25
C LYS A 228 17.73 11.89 -27.16
N ASN A 229 18.52 10.82 -27.00
CA ASN A 229 19.98 10.90 -26.99
C ASN A 229 20.54 11.41 -28.32
N SER A 230 19.94 10.99 -29.45
CA SER A 230 20.32 11.47 -30.78
C SER A 230 20.05 12.97 -30.96
N LEU A 231 18.92 13.47 -30.43
CA LEU A 231 18.58 14.90 -30.44
C LEU A 231 19.55 15.71 -29.58
N GLU A 232 19.89 15.23 -28.38
CA GLU A 232 20.86 15.88 -27.49
C GLU A 232 22.28 15.88 -28.08
N ARG A 233 22.62 14.85 -28.87
CA ARG A 233 23.92 14.72 -29.55
C ARG A 233 24.01 15.49 -30.87
N GLY A 234 22.87 15.75 -31.52
CA GLY A 234 22.81 16.35 -32.86
C GLY A 234 23.17 15.39 -34.00
N THR A 235 23.32 14.08 -33.73
CA THR A 235 23.62 13.05 -34.74
C THR A 235 22.77 11.79 -34.49
N ALA A 236 22.42 11.08 -35.57
CA ALA A 236 21.56 9.90 -35.54
C ALA A 236 22.34 8.57 -35.44
N LEU A 237 23.61 8.61 -35.03
CA LEU A 237 24.43 7.42 -34.91
C LEU A 237 24.19 6.74 -33.55
N PRO A 238 23.96 5.42 -33.53
CA PRO A 238 23.97 4.64 -32.30
C PRO A 238 25.36 4.69 -31.66
N ASP A 239 25.41 4.60 -30.33
CA ASP A 239 26.66 4.41 -29.59
C ASP A 239 27.25 3.00 -29.80
#